data_AF-A0A7Y5V239-F1
#
_entry.id   AF-A0A7Y5V239-F1
#
_cell.length_a   1.000
_cell.length_b   1.000
_cell.length_c   1.000
_cell.angle_alpha   90.00
_cell.angle_beta   90.00
_cell.angle_gamma   90.00
#
_symmetry.space_group_name_H-M   'P 1'
#
loop_
_entity.id
_entity.type
_entity.pdbx_description
1 polymer ?
#
loop_
_entity_poly.entity_id
_entity_poly.type
_entity_poly.pdbx_seq_one_letter_code
_entity_poly.pdbx_strand_id
1 'polypeptide(L)' 'IIGGSVARAGDLLIEPARRTVPRYAFAAVASRVQIAASALGDVGPILGSAWLAREALRG' A
#
# COMPACT_ATOMS: atom_id res chain seq x y z
N ILE A 1 -1.20 -1.07 1.49
CA ILE A 1 -1.07 -0.27 0.24
C ILE A 1 -1.27 -1.22 -0.94
N ILE A 2 -2.07 -0.85 -1.94
CA ILE A 2 -2.27 -1.62 -3.17
C ILE A 2 -1.55 -0.88 -4.30
N GLY A 3 -0.58 -1.54 -4.93
CA GLY A 3 0.23 -0.98 -6.02
C GLY A 3 0.00 -1.67 -7.36
N GLY A 4 0.83 -1.33 -8.35
CA GLY A 4 0.78 -1.91 -9.69
C GLY A 4 -0.43 -1.48 -10.51
N SER A 5 -0.64 -2.15 -11.65
CA SER A 5 -1.72 -1.83 -12.60
C SER A 5 -3.11 -1.95 -11.97
N VAL A 6 -3.30 -2.88 -11.04
CA VAL A 6 -4.57 -3.13 -10.36
C VAL A 6 -5.02 -1.95 -9.48
N ALA A 7 -4.08 -1.15 -8.96
CA ALA A 7 -4.41 0.05 -8.20
C ALA A 7 -5.16 1.10 -9.04
N ARG A 8 -5.03 1.05 -10.37
CA ARG A 8 -5.75 1.95 -11.31
C ARG A 8 -7.25 1.71 -11.36
N ALA A 9 -7.72 0.54 -10.88
CA ALA A 9 -9.15 0.29 -10.74
C ALA A 9 -9.83 1.21 -9.71
N GLY A 10 -9.04 1.93 -8.88
CA GLY A 10 -9.57 2.91 -7.93
C GLY A 10 -10.61 2.28 -7.00
N ASP A 11 -11.70 3.00 -6.74
CA ASP A 11 -12.71 2.57 -5.77
C ASP A 11 -13.42 1.26 -6.16
N LEU A 12 -13.41 0.89 -7.45
CA LEU A 12 -13.95 -0.41 -7.89
C LEU A 12 -13.20 -1.60 -7.24
N LEU A 13 -11.93 -1.41 -6.87
CA LEU A 13 -11.14 -2.40 -6.12
C LEU A 13 -10.98 -2.02 -4.64
N ILE A 14 -10.72 -0.74 -4.35
CA ILE A 14 -10.37 -0.29 -3.00
C ILE A 14 -11.56 -0.39 -2.03
N GLU A 15 -12.75 -0.01 -2.46
CA GLU A 15 -13.93 0.00 -1.60
C GLU A 15 -14.40 -1.43 -1.23
N PRO A 16 -14.46 -2.40 -2.16
CA PRO A 16 -14.68 -3.80 -1.80
C PRO A 16 -13.63 -4.34 -0.82
N ALA A 17 -12.35 -4.01 -1.01
CA ALA A 17 -11.29 -4.45 -0.11
C ALA A 17 -11.52 -3.92 1.32
N ARG A 18 -11.90 -2.65 1.47
CA ARG A 18 -12.22 -2.03 2.78
C ARG A 18 -13.38 -2.72 3.49
N ARG A 19 -14.39 -3.14 2.76
CA ARG A 19 -15.55 -3.87 3.30
C ARG A 19 -15.23 -5.33 3.63
N THR A 20 -14.27 -5.90 2.93
CA THR A 20 -13.92 -7.32 3.04
C THR A 20 -12.99 -7.57 4.22
N VAL A 21 -11.94 -6.76 4.39
CA VAL A 21 -10.91 -6.98 5.44
C VAL A 21 -11.49 -7.15 6.86
N PRO A 22 -12.48 -6.37 7.34
CA PRO A 22 -13.06 -6.57 8.66
C PRO A 22 -13.71 -7.94 8.88
N ARG A 23 -14.08 -8.65 7.81
CA ARG A 23 -14.70 -9.99 7.88
C ARG A 23 -13.66 -11.10 8.08
N TYR A 24 -12.38 -10.81 7.84
CA TYR A 24 -11.28 -11.77 7.82
C TYR A 24 -10.13 -11.40 8.75
N ALA A 25 -10.29 -10.38 9.58
CA ALA A 25 -9.29 -9.94 10.55
C ALA A 25 -9.93 -9.74 11.93
N PHE A 26 -9.15 -9.90 12.99
CA PHE A 26 -9.60 -9.57 14.35
C PHE A 26 -10.05 -8.12 14.43
N ALA A 27 -11.14 -7.86 15.16
CA ALA A 27 -11.73 -6.51 15.27
C ALA A 27 -10.70 -5.45 15.71
N ALA A 28 -9.79 -5.79 16.62
CA ALA A 28 -8.72 -4.90 17.08
C ALA A 28 -7.72 -4.50 15.98
N VAL A 29 -7.53 -5.36 14.97
CA VAL A 29 -6.68 -5.10 13.80
C VAL A 29 -7.48 -4.37 12.73
N ALA A 30 -8.67 -4.89 12.40
CA ALA A 30 -9.55 -4.34 11.37
C ALA A 30 -9.89 -2.86 11.59
N SER A 31 -10.08 -2.43 12.84
CA SER A 31 -10.38 -1.03 13.17
C SER A 31 -9.23 -0.06 12.93
N ARG A 32 -8.00 -0.56 12.74
CA ARG A 32 -6.78 0.25 12.57
C ARG A 32 -6.16 0.13 11.17
N VAL A 33 -6.59 -0.85 10.37
CA VAL A 33 -6.05 -1.07 9.03
C VAL A 33 -6.57 0.00 8.06
N GLN A 34 -5.66 0.63 7.34
CA GLN A 34 -5.98 1.55 6.24
C GLN A 34 -5.61 0.92 4.90
N ILE A 35 -6.61 0.80 4.01
CA ILE A 35 -6.42 0.32 2.64
C ILE A 35 -6.43 1.53 1.70
N ALA A 36 -5.30 1.75 1.04
CA ALA A 36 -5.09 2.85 0.12
C ALA A 36 -4.29 2.37 -1.11
N ALA A 37 -4.55 3.02 -2.25
CA ALA A 37 -3.76 2.86 -3.46
C ALA A 37 -2.37 3.50 -3.28
N SER A 38 -1.36 2.96 -3.97
CA SER A 38 -0.02 3.53 -4.00
C SER A 38 -0.04 4.88 -4.73
N ALA A 39 0.46 5.92 -4.07
CA ALA A 39 0.61 7.25 -4.68
C ALA A 39 1.83 7.35 -5.62
N LEU A 40 2.82 6.48 -5.44
CA LEU A 40 4.09 6.54 -6.17
C LEU A 40 4.06 5.81 -7.51
N GLY A 41 3.03 4.99 -7.77
CA GLY A 41 2.94 4.20 -8.99
C GLY A 41 4.26 3.51 -9.34
N ASP A 42 4.71 3.69 -10.57
CA ASP A 42 5.88 3.02 -11.14
C ASP A 42 7.22 3.57 -10.62
N VAL A 43 7.24 4.74 -9.97
CA VAL A 43 8.47 5.33 -9.41
C VAL A 43 8.77 4.88 -7.97
N GLY A 44 7.82 4.20 -7.32
CA GLY A 44 7.98 3.69 -5.96
C GLY A 44 9.24 2.83 -5.75
N PRO A 45 9.53 1.84 -6.60
CA PRO A 45 10.73 1.01 -6.47
C PRO A 45 12.03 1.82 -6.57
N ILE A 46 12.10 2.77 -7.51
CA ILE A 46 13.30 3.60 -7.72
C ILE A 46 13.58 4.47 -6.48
N LEU A 47 12.53 5.09 -5.91
CA LEU A 47 12.65 5.88 -4.68
C LEU A 47 13.08 5.03 -3.48
N GLY A 48 12.57 3.79 -3.37
CA GLY A 48 13.01 2.83 -2.36
C GLY A 48 14.49 2.48 -2.50
N SER A 49 14.95 2.18 -3.72
CA SER A 49 16.36 1.90 -4.00
C SER A 49 17.26 3.08 -3.67
N ALA A 50 16.85 4.31 -4.02
CA ALA A 50 17.58 5.52 -3.69
C ALA A 50 17.70 5.73 -2.16
N TRP A 51 16.64 5.45 -1.41
CA TRP A 51 16.68 5.50 0.06
C TRP A 51 17.69 4.51 0.63
N LEU A 52 17.66 3.25 0.17
CA LEU A 52 18.60 2.22 0.62
C LEU A 52 20.06 2.59 0.31
N ALA A 53 20.33 3.10 -0.90
CA ALA A 53 21.66 3.57 -1.26
C ALA A 53 22.13 4.72 -0.35
N ARG A 54 21.23 5.66 -0.02
CA ARG A 54 21.54 6.75 0.90
C ARG A 54 21.84 6.25 2.32
N GLU A 55 21.09 5.30 2.84
CA GLU A 55 21.35 4.72 4.16
C GLU A 55 22.68 3.95 4.19
N ALA A 56 23.04 3.27 3.10
CA ALA A 56 24.34 2.59 2.98
C ALA A 56 25.54 3.56 2.96
N LEU A 57 25.37 4.79 2.47
CA LEU A 57 26.41 5.83 2.46
C LEU A 57 26.53 6.59 3.80
N ARG A 58 25.62 6.33 4.75
CA ARG A 58 25.60 6.97 6.08
C ARG A 58 26.30 6.15 7.16
N GLY A 59 26.66 4.89 6.86
CA GLY A 59 27.50 4.03 7.71
C GLY A 59 28.96 4.14 7.32
#